data_AF-A0A2V5NRY5-F1
#
_entry.id   AF-A0A2V5NRY5-F1
#
_cell.length_a   1.000
_cell.length_b   1.000
_cell.length_c   1.000
_cell.angle_alpha   90.00
_cell.angle_beta   90.00
_cell.angle_gamma   90.00
#
_symmetry.space_group_name_H-M   'P 1'
#
loop_
_entity.id
_entity.type
_entity.pdbx_description
1 polymer ?
#
loop_
_entity_poly.entity_id
_entity_poly.type
_entity_poly.pdbx_seq_one_letter_code
_entity_poly.pdbx_strand_id
1 'polypeptide(L)'
;MVHAQDPLPSWNDTSTKKAIIDFVEQVTKEGSPDFVKPEERIATFDNDGTLWAEKPIYFQFQFAIDRVKALAPQHPQWKEQKPFNYVLTGNMKALLADGKSMMALMAVSHSGMTTDEFNQIVKEWLHTAKHPKTGRLYTQMVYQPMLELLTYLRANNFKTFIVSGGGVEFMRCFAEETYGIPPEQVVGSSSKMKYEIRDGKPLLLRLPEVQFIDDKQGKPIGIEIFIGRRPIAAFGNSDGDQQMLEWTMGGSGARFVFIVHHDDGEREWAYDRKSDVGRLDKAWDEAVAKGWTVVSMKDDWKTIFPPLRQ
;
A
#
# COMPACT_ATOMS: atom_id res chain seq x y z
N MET A 1 10.06 37.39 11.61
CA MET A 1 10.22 36.37 10.55
C MET A 1 9.15 35.33 10.81
N VAL A 2 8.22 35.13 9.87
CA VAL A 2 7.26 34.04 9.98
C VAL A 2 8.07 32.77 9.72
N HIS A 3 8.31 31.94 10.73
CA HIS A 3 8.82 30.60 10.50
C HIS A 3 7.81 29.91 9.59
N ALA A 4 8.22 29.55 8.38
CA ALA A 4 7.44 28.63 7.56
C ALA A 4 7.18 27.38 8.41
N GLN A 5 5.91 26.98 8.51
CA GLN A 5 5.52 25.82 9.28
C GLN A 5 6.27 24.59 8.72
N ASP A 6 6.92 23.82 9.58
CA ASP A 6 7.66 22.60 9.18
C ASP A 6 6.72 21.68 8.37
N PRO A 7 7.02 21.40 7.08
CA PRO A 7 6.13 20.61 6.24
C PRO A 7 6.08 19.13 6.64
N LEU A 8 7.06 18.65 7.40
CA LEU A 8 7.23 17.25 7.77
C LEU A 8 7.48 17.13 9.30
N PRO A 9 6.52 17.55 10.15
CA PRO A 9 6.75 17.74 11.58
C PRO A 9 7.02 16.43 12.36
N SER A 10 6.50 15.30 11.91
CA SER A 10 6.76 13.97 12.50
C SER A 10 8.04 13.33 12.00
N TRP A 11 8.76 13.97 11.09
CA TRP A 11 10.11 13.57 10.68
C TRP A 11 11.16 14.27 11.56
N ASN A 12 12.15 13.51 12.03
CA ASN A 12 13.35 14.03 12.66
C ASN A 12 14.18 14.84 11.65
N ASP A 13 14.99 15.77 12.16
CA ASP A 13 15.85 16.60 11.32
C ASP A 13 17.11 15.80 10.91
N THR A 14 16.91 14.84 10.02
CA THR A 14 17.92 13.94 9.48
C THR A 14 18.20 14.23 8.01
N SER A 15 19.22 13.57 7.45
CA SER A 15 19.52 13.64 6.02
C SER A 15 18.34 13.19 5.15
N THR A 16 17.52 12.25 5.63
CA THR A 16 16.34 11.74 4.93
C THR A 16 15.30 12.83 4.72
N LYS A 17 14.90 13.52 5.80
CA LYS A 17 13.95 14.64 5.73
C LYS A 17 14.48 15.75 4.80
N LYS A 18 15.78 16.07 4.93
CA LYS A 18 16.43 17.06 4.08
C LYS A 18 16.39 16.65 2.60
N ALA A 19 16.70 15.40 2.26
CA ALA A 19 16.71 14.93 0.87
C ALA A 19 15.31 15.00 0.22
N ILE A 20 14.25 14.70 0.97
CA ILE A 20 12.86 14.86 0.52
C ILE A 20 12.56 16.32 0.17
N ILE A 21 12.86 17.24 1.09
CA ILE A 21 12.59 18.67 0.91
C ILE A 21 13.42 19.22 -0.25
N ASP A 22 14.72 18.93 -0.28
CA ASP A 22 15.64 19.40 -1.31
C ASP A 22 15.18 18.94 -2.71
N PHE A 23 14.75 17.68 -2.86
CA PHE A 23 14.21 17.17 -4.12
C PHE A 23 12.94 17.91 -4.55
N VAL A 24 11.98 18.09 -3.64
CA VAL A 24 10.72 18.79 -3.95
C VAL A 24 10.99 20.23 -4.34
N GLU A 25 11.86 20.94 -3.62
CA GLU A 25 12.25 22.31 -3.97
C GLU A 25 12.95 22.37 -5.35
N GLN A 26 13.88 21.43 -5.61
CA GLN A 26 14.61 21.36 -6.87
C GLN A 26 13.70 21.19 -8.08
N VAL A 27 12.69 20.32 -8.01
CA VAL A 27 11.81 20.03 -9.16
C VAL A 27 10.61 20.97 -9.27
N THR A 28 10.33 21.79 -8.26
CA THR A 28 9.18 22.70 -8.28
C THR A 28 9.54 24.18 -8.39
N LYS A 29 10.81 24.54 -8.14
CA LYS A 29 11.30 25.92 -8.29
C LYS A 29 11.37 26.35 -9.75
N GLU A 30 10.60 27.36 -10.12
CA GLU A 30 10.67 27.96 -11.45
C GLU A 30 12.09 28.47 -11.75
N GLY A 31 12.57 28.19 -12.97
CA GLY A 31 13.94 28.50 -13.39
C GLY A 31 15.01 27.51 -12.92
N SER A 32 14.66 26.50 -12.12
CA SER A 32 15.54 25.36 -11.86
C SER A 32 15.81 24.59 -13.18
N PRO A 33 17.04 24.12 -13.43
CA PRO A 33 17.32 23.24 -14.57
C PRO A 33 16.55 21.90 -14.47
N ASP A 34 16.12 21.53 -13.28
CA ASP A 34 15.35 20.30 -13.00
C ASP A 34 13.86 20.56 -12.80
N PHE A 35 13.36 21.77 -13.13
CA PHE A 35 11.95 22.10 -13.00
C PHE A 35 11.08 21.12 -13.78
N VAL A 36 10.13 20.49 -13.09
CA VAL A 36 9.11 19.61 -13.68
C VAL A 36 7.77 20.33 -13.64
N LYS A 37 7.03 20.31 -14.75
CA LYS A 37 5.70 20.93 -14.80
C LYS A 37 4.71 20.17 -13.90
N PRO A 38 3.73 20.85 -13.26
CA PRO A 38 2.76 20.22 -12.37
C PRO A 38 2.11 18.94 -12.92
N GLU A 39 1.77 18.89 -14.21
CA GLU A 39 1.13 17.74 -14.86
C GLU A 39 2.01 16.48 -14.92
N GLU A 40 3.33 16.63 -14.78
CA GLU A 40 4.36 15.57 -14.85
C GLU A 40 4.88 15.17 -13.46
N ARG A 41 4.47 15.85 -12.38
CA ARG A 41 4.89 15.57 -11.01
C ARG A 41 4.16 14.35 -10.45
N ILE A 42 4.50 13.17 -10.95
CA ILE A 42 3.91 11.90 -10.50
C ILE A 42 4.77 11.31 -9.38
N ALA A 43 4.13 10.98 -8.26
CA ALA A 43 4.72 10.26 -7.13
C ALA A 43 3.94 8.98 -6.86
N THR A 44 4.63 7.83 -6.76
CA THR A 44 4.00 6.52 -6.52
C THR A 44 4.40 5.93 -5.17
N PHE A 45 3.45 5.34 -4.46
CA PHE A 45 3.63 4.75 -3.14
C PHE A 45 3.14 3.30 -3.15
N ASP A 46 3.90 2.36 -2.59
CA ASP A 46 3.24 1.14 -2.09
C ASP A 46 2.33 1.49 -0.91
N ASN A 47 1.40 0.60 -0.58
CA ASN A 47 0.50 0.73 0.55
C ASN A 47 0.98 -0.09 1.75
N ASP A 48 1.00 -1.42 1.62
CA ASP A 48 1.40 -2.34 2.69
C ASP A 48 2.87 -2.13 3.07
N GLY A 49 3.16 -1.85 4.35
CA GLY A 49 4.52 -1.58 4.83
C GLY A 49 5.08 -0.20 4.46
N THR A 50 4.41 0.56 3.59
CA THR A 50 4.87 1.89 3.14
C THR A 50 3.97 3.03 3.61
N LEU A 51 2.64 2.90 3.50
CA LEU A 51 1.67 3.88 4.01
C LEU A 51 1.00 3.42 5.31
N TRP A 52 0.90 2.11 5.52
CA TRP A 52 0.39 1.51 6.75
C TRP A 52 1.15 0.25 7.16
N ALA A 53 0.92 -0.24 8.38
CA ALA A 53 1.49 -1.49 8.85
C ALA A 53 0.99 -2.70 8.05
N GLU A 54 1.83 -3.74 7.98
CA GLU A 54 1.53 -4.99 7.26
C GLU A 54 1.72 -6.24 8.14
N LYS A 55 2.05 -6.04 9.42
CA LYS A 55 2.24 -7.13 10.37
C LYS A 55 0.95 -7.44 11.13
N PRO A 56 0.77 -8.71 11.59
CA PRO A 56 1.61 -9.88 11.31
C PRO A 56 1.39 -10.46 9.90
N ILE A 57 0.32 -10.06 9.22
CA ILE A 57 -0.05 -10.42 7.86
C ILE A 57 -0.66 -9.19 7.19
N TYR A 58 -0.60 -9.13 5.85
CA TYR A 58 -1.27 -8.09 5.07
C TYR A 58 -2.74 -7.94 5.48
N PHE A 59 -3.21 -6.70 5.63
CA PHE A 59 -4.54 -6.44 6.17
C PHE A 59 -5.64 -6.96 5.26
N GLN A 60 -5.42 -6.99 3.95
CA GLN A 60 -6.35 -7.64 3.01
C GLN A 60 -6.44 -9.16 3.23
N PHE A 61 -5.36 -9.83 3.63
CA PHE A 61 -5.41 -11.25 3.99
C PHE A 61 -6.17 -11.47 5.29
N GLN A 62 -6.04 -10.56 6.27
CA GLN A 62 -6.90 -10.61 7.44
C GLN A 62 -8.38 -10.44 7.08
N PHE A 63 -8.70 -9.49 6.20
CA PHE A 63 -10.06 -9.34 5.66
C PHE A 63 -10.55 -10.65 5.02
N ALA A 64 -9.74 -11.30 4.18
CA ALA A 64 -10.10 -12.58 3.56
C ALA A 64 -10.40 -13.67 4.61
N ILE A 65 -9.59 -13.76 5.67
CA ILE A 65 -9.79 -14.70 6.79
C ILE A 65 -11.13 -14.42 7.49
N ASP A 66 -11.43 -13.17 7.80
CA ASP A 66 -12.68 -12.82 8.49
C ASP A 66 -13.90 -12.99 7.58
N ARG A 67 -13.76 -12.79 6.27
CA ARG A 67 -14.79 -13.13 5.28
C ARG A 67 -15.08 -14.63 5.24
N VAL A 68 -14.05 -15.48 5.27
CA VAL A 68 -14.27 -16.94 5.36
C VAL A 68 -15.02 -17.31 6.64
N LYS A 69 -14.68 -16.72 7.79
CA LYS A 69 -15.43 -16.96 9.04
C LYS A 69 -16.89 -16.52 8.93
N ALA A 70 -17.15 -15.34 8.35
CA ALA A 70 -18.49 -14.80 8.18
C ALA A 70 -19.35 -15.64 7.22
N LEU A 71 -18.74 -16.22 6.19
CA LEU A 71 -19.42 -17.08 5.21
C LEU A 71 -19.55 -18.54 5.68
N ALA A 72 -18.74 -18.99 6.63
CA ALA A 72 -18.72 -20.39 7.09
C ALA A 72 -20.08 -21.01 7.48
N PRO A 73 -21.04 -20.28 8.10
CA PRO A 73 -22.37 -20.83 8.36
C PRO A 73 -23.13 -21.28 7.10
N GLN A 74 -22.81 -20.70 5.94
CA GLN A 74 -23.40 -21.04 4.64
C GLN A 74 -22.62 -22.13 3.90
N HIS A 75 -21.45 -22.53 4.43
CA HIS A 75 -20.56 -23.53 3.83
C HIS A 75 -20.13 -24.61 4.85
N PRO A 76 -21.03 -25.51 5.28
CA PRO A 76 -20.72 -26.55 6.26
C PRO A 76 -19.50 -27.42 5.90
N GLN A 77 -19.26 -27.64 4.61
CA GLN A 77 -18.11 -28.40 4.08
C GLN A 77 -16.75 -27.78 4.43
N TRP A 78 -16.68 -26.47 4.71
CA TRP A 78 -15.43 -25.79 5.06
C TRP A 78 -14.85 -26.25 6.39
N LYS A 79 -15.61 -26.95 7.23
CA LYS A 79 -15.10 -27.58 8.46
C LYS A 79 -14.02 -28.64 8.18
N GLU A 80 -14.09 -29.30 7.03
CA GLU A 80 -13.16 -30.37 6.63
C GLU A 80 -12.32 -29.98 5.41
N GLN A 81 -12.83 -29.08 4.57
CA GLN A 81 -12.15 -28.67 3.35
C GLN A 81 -10.99 -27.70 3.62
N LYS A 82 -9.78 -28.11 3.22
CA LYS A 82 -8.60 -27.23 3.18
C LYS A 82 -8.70 -26.24 2.02
N PRO A 83 -8.24 -24.98 2.17
CA PRO A 83 -7.61 -24.42 3.38
C PRO A 83 -8.61 -23.80 4.38
N PHE A 84 -9.91 -23.80 4.08
CA PHE A 84 -10.92 -23.12 4.91
C PHE A 84 -10.97 -23.66 6.34
N ASN A 85 -10.75 -24.97 6.53
CA ASN A 85 -10.70 -25.55 7.86
C ASN A 85 -9.55 -24.99 8.72
N TYR A 86 -8.43 -24.55 8.12
CA TYR A 86 -7.33 -23.90 8.85
C TYR A 86 -7.78 -22.57 9.45
N VAL A 87 -8.61 -21.81 8.73
CA VAL A 87 -9.21 -20.57 9.26
C VAL A 87 -10.13 -20.88 10.44
N LEU A 88 -11.00 -21.88 10.29
CA LEU A 88 -12.01 -22.21 11.30
C LEU A 88 -11.41 -22.83 12.58
N THR A 89 -10.26 -23.49 12.44
CA THR A 89 -9.51 -24.09 13.57
C THR A 89 -8.40 -23.19 14.12
N GLY A 90 -8.21 -21.99 13.56
CA GLY A 90 -7.16 -21.05 13.97
C GLY A 90 -5.73 -21.50 13.63
N ASN A 91 -5.56 -22.45 12.70
CA ASN A 91 -4.25 -22.96 12.29
C ASN A 91 -3.56 -22.01 11.30
N MET A 92 -3.15 -20.84 11.79
CA MET A 92 -2.48 -19.81 10.99
C MET A 92 -1.16 -20.29 10.39
N LYS A 93 -0.43 -21.16 11.10
CA LYS A 93 0.82 -21.74 10.58
C LYS A 93 0.57 -22.55 9.30
N ALA A 94 -0.45 -23.41 9.29
CA ALA A 94 -0.80 -24.18 8.09
C ALA A 94 -1.36 -23.28 6.99
N LEU A 95 -2.15 -22.27 7.35
CA LEU A 95 -2.71 -21.32 6.38
C LEU A 95 -1.62 -20.49 5.66
N LEU A 96 -0.56 -20.13 6.38
CA LEU A 96 0.55 -19.32 5.87
C LEU A 96 1.72 -20.15 5.33
N ALA A 97 1.65 -21.48 5.44
CA ALA A 97 2.73 -22.39 5.00
C ALA A 97 2.91 -22.40 3.48
N ASP A 98 1.84 -22.13 2.72
CA ASP A 98 1.89 -21.99 1.27
C ASP A 98 1.01 -20.82 0.79
N GLY A 99 1.45 -20.16 -0.29
CA GLY A 99 0.68 -19.07 -0.90
C GLY A 99 -0.63 -19.55 -1.55
N LYS A 100 -0.77 -20.84 -1.83
CA LYS A 100 -1.97 -21.42 -2.46
C LYS A 100 -3.19 -21.33 -1.54
N SER A 101 -2.97 -21.57 -0.26
CA SER A 101 -4.02 -21.50 0.76
C SER A 101 -4.60 -20.08 0.82
N MET A 102 -3.73 -19.07 0.82
CA MET A 102 -4.18 -17.67 0.80
C MET A 102 -4.90 -17.31 -0.50
N MET A 103 -4.41 -17.76 -1.66
CA MET A 103 -5.07 -17.53 -2.95
C MET A 103 -6.50 -18.10 -2.99
N ALA A 104 -6.73 -19.28 -2.39
CA ALA A 104 -8.07 -19.87 -2.30
C ALA A 104 -9.00 -19.04 -1.40
N LEU A 105 -8.49 -18.51 -0.27
CA LEU A 105 -9.24 -17.58 0.58
C LEU A 105 -9.61 -16.30 -0.18
N MET A 106 -8.65 -15.73 -0.92
CA MET A 106 -8.86 -14.54 -1.73
C MET A 106 -9.94 -14.78 -2.79
N ALA A 107 -9.90 -15.92 -3.48
CA ALA A 107 -10.91 -16.27 -4.49
C ALA A 107 -12.33 -16.26 -3.93
N VAL A 108 -12.58 -16.90 -2.77
CA VAL A 108 -13.95 -16.96 -2.21
C VAL A 108 -14.40 -15.65 -1.56
N SER A 109 -13.47 -14.87 -1.02
CA SER A 109 -13.80 -13.63 -0.30
C SER A 109 -13.97 -12.44 -1.23
N HIS A 110 -13.46 -12.49 -2.47
CA HIS A 110 -13.37 -11.35 -3.38
C HIS A 110 -14.09 -11.54 -4.73
N SER A 111 -14.78 -12.66 -4.98
CA SER A 111 -15.44 -12.94 -6.26
C SER A 111 -16.87 -13.47 -6.12
N GLY A 112 -17.63 -13.45 -7.21
CA GLY A 112 -19.02 -13.90 -7.24
C GLY A 112 -20.05 -12.87 -6.76
N MET A 113 -19.60 -11.64 -6.48
CA MET A 113 -20.43 -10.50 -6.08
C MET A 113 -20.12 -9.30 -6.98
N THR A 114 -21.00 -8.32 -6.97
CA THR A 114 -20.78 -7.05 -7.67
C THR A 114 -19.66 -6.24 -7.03
N THR A 115 -19.11 -5.28 -7.77
CA THR A 115 -18.15 -4.31 -7.21
C THR A 115 -18.75 -3.51 -6.06
N ASP A 116 -20.03 -3.12 -6.16
CA ASP A 116 -20.69 -2.33 -5.12
C ASP A 116 -20.91 -3.13 -3.83
N GLU A 117 -21.34 -4.38 -3.95
CA GLU A 117 -21.47 -5.30 -2.81
C GLU A 117 -20.11 -5.56 -2.15
N PHE A 118 -19.07 -5.81 -2.95
CA PHE A 118 -17.72 -6.00 -2.42
C PHE A 118 -17.23 -4.76 -1.67
N ASN A 119 -17.42 -3.57 -2.26
CA ASN A 119 -16.99 -2.31 -1.67
C ASN A 119 -17.72 -2.03 -0.35
N GLN A 120 -19.01 -2.32 -0.28
CA GLN A 120 -19.79 -2.19 0.95
C GLN A 120 -19.26 -3.13 2.05
N ILE A 121 -19.01 -4.40 1.71
CA ILE A 121 -18.46 -5.41 2.64
C ILE A 121 -17.09 -4.97 3.19
N VAL A 122 -16.22 -4.45 2.32
CA VAL A 122 -14.88 -3.97 2.74
C VAL A 122 -15.01 -2.77 3.67
N LYS A 123 -15.85 -1.78 3.33
CA LYS A 123 -16.08 -0.59 4.17
C LYS A 123 -16.61 -0.98 5.56
N GLU A 124 -17.59 -1.86 5.63
CA GLU A 124 -18.15 -2.36 6.90
C GLU A 124 -17.08 -3.06 7.77
N TRP A 125 -16.23 -3.89 7.14
CA TRP A 125 -15.12 -4.51 7.84
C TRP A 125 -14.13 -3.45 8.35
N LEU A 126 -13.71 -2.50 7.53
CA LEU A 126 -12.75 -1.45 7.93
C LEU A 126 -13.27 -0.54 9.06
N HIS A 127 -14.59 -0.33 9.14
CA HIS A 127 -15.20 0.45 10.23
C HIS A 127 -15.09 -0.20 11.61
N THR A 128 -14.94 -1.53 11.68
CA THR A 128 -15.06 -2.27 12.95
C THR A 128 -13.86 -3.16 13.25
N ALA A 129 -13.13 -3.59 12.22
CA ALA A 129 -12.02 -4.52 12.35
C ALA A 129 -10.81 -3.84 12.98
N LYS A 130 -10.30 -4.50 14.02
CA LYS A 130 -9.16 -4.03 14.81
C LYS A 130 -7.98 -4.97 14.64
N HIS A 131 -6.81 -4.38 14.55
CA HIS A 131 -5.56 -5.11 14.52
C HIS A 131 -5.34 -5.83 15.87
N PRO A 132 -5.10 -7.15 15.90
CA PRO A 132 -5.22 -7.97 17.11
C PRO A 132 -4.18 -7.65 18.19
N LYS A 133 -3.00 -7.15 17.82
CA LYS A 133 -1.93 -6.80 18.78
C LYS A 133 -2.09 -5.39 19.35
N THR A 134 -2.60 -4.45 18.54
CA THR A 134 -2.60 -3.01 18.86
C THR A 134 -3.97 -2.50 19.29
N GLY A 135 -5.05 -3.23 18.97
CA GLY A 135 -6.42 -2.83 19.26
C GLY A 135 -6.93 -1.64 18.44
N ARG A 136 -6.10 -1.09 17.54
CA ARG A 136 -6.45 0.02 16.65
C ARG A 136 -7.27 -0.47 15.46
N LEU A 137 -8.12 0.38 14.91
CA LEU A 137 -8.71 0.09 13.59
C LEU A 137 -7.60 -0.02 12.55
N TYR A 138 -7.77 -0.86 11.54
CA TYR A 138 -6.78 -1.00 10.47
C TYR A 138 -6.49 0.33 9.75
N THR A 139 -7.51 1.16 9.53
CA THR A 139 -7.36 2.52 8.96
C THR A 139 -6.64 3.51 9.89
N GLN A 140 -6.40 3.15 11.16
CA GLN A 140 -5.61 3.93 12.11
C GLN A 140 -4.18 3.41 12.28
N MET A 141 -3.83 2.29 11.62
CA MET A 141 -2.50 1.71 11.58
C MET A 141 -1.66 2.28 10.43
N VAL A 142 -1.92 3.54 10.07
CA VAL A 142 -1.22 4.29 9.01
C VAL A 142 -0.03 5.07 9.57
N TYR A 143 0.96 5.36 8.75
CA TYR A 143 2.14 6.09 9.20
C TYR A 143 1.95 7.59 9.12
N GLN A 144 1.93 8.25 10.28
CA GLN A 144 1.78 9.70 10.40
C GLN A 144 2.80 10.49 9.55
N PRO A 145 4.10 10.13 9.53
CA PRO A 145 5.10 10.82 8.68
C PRO A 145 4.78 10.71 7.19
N MET A 146 4.16 9.60 6.75
CA MET A 146 3.78 9.39 5.36
C MET A 146 2.51 10.17 4.98
N LEU A 147 1.57 10.36 5.91
CA LEU A 147 0.43 11.28 5.71
C LEU A 147 0.91 12.73 5.50
N GLU A 148 1.92 13.14 6.24
CA GLU A 148 2.56 14.46 6.09
C GLU A 148 3.26 14.58 4.73
N LEU A 149 4.03 13.55 4.32
CA LEU A 149 4.67 13.52 3.00
C LEU A 149 3.66 13.61 1.85
N LEU A 150 2.58 12.84 1.91
CA LEU A 150 1.49 12.90 0.92
C LEU A 150 0.89 14.31 0.83
N THR A 151 0.67 14.95 1.99
CA THR A 151 0.14 16.32 2.05
C THR A 151 1.14 17.33 1.48
N TYR A 152 2.41 17.23 1.84
CA TYR A 152 3.47 18.10 1.36
C TYR A 152 3.66 18.00 -0.15
N LEU A 153 3.66 16.79 -0.72
CA LEU A 153 3.75 16.57 -2.16
C LEU A 153 2.56 17.20 -2.90
N ARG A 154 1.32 16.98 -2.43
CA ARG A 154 0.13 17.61 -3.03
C ARG A 154 0.15 19.13 -2.94
N ALA A 155 0.62 19.70 -1.83
CA ALA A 155 0.80 21.15 -1.69
C ALA A 155 1.80 21.72 -2.71
N ASN A 156 2.70 20.88 -3.24
CA ASN A 156 3.67 21.20 -4.29
C ASN A 156 3.24 20.71 -5.68
N ASN A 157 1.94 20.44 -5.86
CA ASN A 157 1.30 20.01 -7.11
C ASN A 157 1.76 18.66 -7.65
N PHE A 158 2.20 17.75 -6.79
CA PHE A 158 2.36 16.35 -7.18
C PHE A 158 1.00 15.64 -7.20
N LYS A 159 0.87 14.68 -8.12
CA LYS A 159 -0.19 13.67 -8.09
C LYS A 159 0.35 12.44 -7.37
N THR A 160 -0.30 12.04 -6.28
CA THR A 160 0.12 10.94 -5.40
C THR A 160 -0.68 9.68 -5.72
N PHE A 161 -0.03 8.67 -6.27
CA PHE A 161 -0.64 7.40 -6.63
C PHE A 161 -0.26 6.29 -5.66
N ILE A 162 -1.19 5.35 -5.42
CA ILE A 162 -0.86 4.04 -4.85
C ILE A 162 -0.54 3.07 -5.99
N VAL A 163 0.52 2.27 -5.82
CA VAL A 163 0.94 1.17 -6.72
C VAL A 163 1.31 -0.02 -5.85
N SER A 164 0.39 -0.98 -5.71
CA SER A 164 0.48 -2.00 -4.66
C SER A 164 0.03 -3.37 -5.12
N GLY A 165 0.71 -4.40 -4.61
CA GLY A 165 0.30 -5.80 -4.81
C GLY A 165 -1.09 -6.11 -4.25
N GLY A 166 -1.59 -5.29 -3.32
CA GLY A 166 -2.95 -5.37 -2.78
C GLY A 166 -4.05 -5.19 -3.83
N GLY A 167 -5.24 -5.67 -3.53
CA GLY A 167 -6.39 -5.56 -4.42
C GLY A 167 -6.86 -4.12 -4.59
N VAL A 168 -6.93 -3.64 -5.84
CA VAL A 168 -7.31 -2.26 -6.16
C VAL A 168 -8.64 -1.85 -5.54
N GLU A 169 -9.68 -2.69 -5.64
CA GLU A 169 -11.01 -2.38 -5.08
C GLU A 169 -11.02 -2.39 -3.54
N PHE A 170 -10.14 -3.18 -2.89
CA PHE A 170 -10.00 -3.15 -1.44
C PHE A 170 -9.41 -1.82 -0.98
N MET A 171 -8.35 -1.34 -1.65
CA MET A 171 -7.70 -0.07 -1.32
C MET A 171 -8.58 1.14 -1.62
N ARG A 172 -9.31 1.13 -2.74
CA ARG A 172 -10.26 2.19 -3.11
C ARG A 172 -11.33 2.45 -2.05
N CYS A 173 -11.62 1.47 -1.19
CA CYS A 173 -12.61 1.62 -0.13
C CYS A 173 -12.17 2.53 1.02
N PHE A 174 -10.87 2.86 1.16
CA PHE A 174 -10.38 3.69 2.26
C PHE A 174 -9.33 4.72 1.89
N ALA A 175 -8.63 4.54 0.76
CA ALA A 175 -7.48 5.37 0.40
C ALA A 175 -7.82 6.88 0.32
N GLU A 176 -9.01 7.23 -0.17
CA GLU A 176 -9.41 8.64 -0.29
C GLU A 176 -9.58 9.30 1.09
N GLU A 177 -10.35 8.67 1.98
CA GLU A 177 -10.56 9.18 3.35
C GLU A 177 -9.27 9.16 4.18
N THR A 178 -8.45 8.13 4.00
CA THR A 178 -7.30 7.86 4.87
C THR A 178 -6.04 8.60 4.41
N TYR A 179 -5.81 8.69 3.10
CA TYR A 179 -4.58 9.22 2.51
C TYR A 179 -4.79 10.48 1.66
N GLY A 180 -6.04 10.82 1.34
CA GLY A 180 -6.36 11.86 0.36
C GLY A 180 -6.00 11.44 -1.08
N ILE A 181 -6.01 10.13 -1.38
CA ILE A 181 -5.73 9.57 -2.70
C ILE A 181 -7.05 9.05 -3.30
N PRO A 182 -7.60 9.71 -4.34
CA PRO A 182 -8.90 9.32 -4.90
C PRO A 182 -8.82 8.00 -5.69
N PRO A 183 -9.94 7.32 -5.96
CA PRO A 183 -9.96 5.99 -6.54
C PRO A 183 -9.22 5.82 -7.88
N GLU A 184 -9.22 6.86 -8.72
CA GLU A 184 -8.51 6.89 -10.01
C GLU A 184 -6.99 7.02 -9.87
N GLN A 185 -6.49 7.32 -8.67
CA GLN A 185 -5.07 7.35 -8.32
C GLN A 185 -4.63 6.10 -7.54
N VAL A 186 -5.46 5.04 -7.53
CA VAL A 186 -5.13 3.75 -6.93
C VAL A 186 -4.91 2.73 -8.04
N VAL A 187 -3.67 2.24 -8.14
CA VAL A 187 -3.26 1.10 -8.97
C VAL A 187 -2.99 -0.09 -8.05
N GLY A 188 -3.50 -1.25 -8.43
CA GLY A 188 -3.26 -2.47 -7.68
C GLY A 188 -3.69 -3.72 -8.43
N SER A 189 -3.49 -4.87 -7.80
CA SER A 189 -3.90 -6.16 -8.35
C SER A 189 -5.42 -6.20 -8.56
N SER A 190 -5.86 -6.80 -9.67
CA SER A 190 -7.26 -6.80 -10.08
C SER A 190 -7.73 -8.17 -10.61
N SER A 191 -9.03 -8.41 -10.45
CA SER A 191 -9.74 -9.55 -11.04
C SER A 191 -10.45 -9.11 -12.30
N LYS A 192 -10.72 -10.05 -13.21
CA LYS A 192 -11.62 -9.80 -14.34
C LYS A 192 -12.99 -9.41 -13.84
N MET A 193 -13.66 -8.56 -14.61
CA MET A 193 -15.04 -8.16 -14.36
C MET A 193 -15.90 -8.50 -15.56
N LYS A 194 -17.18 -8.77 -15.31
CA LYS A 194 -18.20 -8.97 -16.33
C LYS A 194 -19.28 -7.92 -16.16
N TYR A 195 -19.57 -7.19 -17.23
CA TYR A 195 -20.74 -6.34 -17.30
C TYR A 195 -21.99 -7.20 -17.47
N GLU A 196 -23.00 -6.96 -16.63
CA GLU A 196 -24.30 -7.61 -16.74
C GLU A 196 -25.43 -6.62 -16.46
N ILE A 197 -26.64 -6.97 -16.87
CA ILE A 197 -27.87 -6.28 -16.48
C ILE A 197 -28.67 -7.24 -15.59
N ARG A 198 -28.96 -6.84 -14.36
CA ARG A 198 -29.83 -7.58 -13.42
C ARG A 198 -30.97 -6.67 -13.00
N ASP A 199 -32.21 -7.13 -13.17
CA ASP A 199 -33.43 -6.35 -12.88
C ASP A 199 -33.44 -4.95 -13.53
N GLY A 200 -32.94 -4.87 -14.77
CA GLY A 200 -32.87 -3.62 -15.54
C GLY A 200 -31.74 -2.66 -15.13
N LYS A 201 -30.88 -3.02 -14.17
CA LYS A 201 -29.76 -2.19 -13.71
C LYS A 201 -28.41 -2.73 -14.22
N PRO A 202 -27.54 -1.88 -14.80
CA PRO A 202 -26.18 -2.27 -15.15
C PRO A 202 -25.34 -2.50 -13.90
N LEU A 203 -24.55 -3.57 -13.89
CA LEU A 203 -23.64 -3.90 -12.81
C LEU A 203 -22.33 -4.51 -13.33
N LEU A 204 -21.30 -4.49 -12.49
CA LEU A 204 -20.03 -5.17 -12.73
C LEU A 204 -19.87 -6.32 -11.76
N LEU A 205 -19.89 -7.55 -12.27
CA LEU A 205 -19.65 -8.77 -11.50
C LEU A 205 -18.16 -9.07 -11.43
N ARG A 206 -17.65 -9.35 -10.23
CA ARG A 206 -16.26 -9.75 -10.00
C ARG A 206 -16.09 -11.25 -10.26
N LEU A 207 -15.21 -11.61 -11.20
CA LEU A 207 -14.96 -13.00 -11.57
C LEU A 207 -13.79 -13.60 -10.76
N PRO A 208 -13.76 -14.92 -10.54
CA PRO A 208 -12.65 -15.63 -9.88
C PRO A 208 -11.43 -15.80 -10.79
N GLU A 209 -11.15 -14.81 -11.63
CA GLU A 209 -10.04 -14.81 -12.60
C GLU A 209 -9.17 -13.59 -12.37
N VAL A 210 -7.85 -13.76 -12.36
CA VAL A 210 -6.89 -12.66 -12.26
C VAL A 210 -6.86 -11.90 -13.58
N GLN A 211 -6.95 -10.57 -13.52
CA GLN A 211 -6.75 -9.67 -14.65
C GLN A 211 -5.31 -9.14 -14.67
N PHE A 212 -4.82 -8.68 -13.50
CA PHE A 212 -3.50 -8.08 -13.38
C PHE A 212 -2.96 -8.24 -11.96
N ILE A 213 -1.65 -8.47 -11.85
CA ILE A 213 -0.92 -8.52 -10.57
C ILE A 213 0.05 -7.35 -10.54
N ASP A 214 -0.15 -6.42 -9.62
CA ASP A 214 0.61 -5.17 -9.51
C ASP A 214 1.73 -5.29 -8.46
N ASP A 215 2.59 -6.30 -8.63
CA ASP A 215 3.71 -6.56 -7.71
C ASP A 215 5.00 -6.86 -8.48
N LYS A 216 6.15 -6.50 -7.91
CA LYS A 216 7.48 -6.67 -8.53
C LYS A 216 7.54 -6.01 -9.92
N GLN A 217 7.85 -6.79 -10.95
CA GLN A 217 7.83 -6.38 -12.36
C GLN A 217 6.44 -5.91 -12.83
N GLY A 218 5.37 -6.31 -12.15
CA GLY A 218 4.03 -5.81 -12.40
C GLY A 218 3.91 -4.32 -12.13
N LYS A 219 4.54 -3.78 -11.07
CA LYS A 219 4.43 -2.37 -10.70
C LYS A 219 4.78 -1.37 -11.81
N PRO A 220 5.95 -1.44 -12.48
CA PRO A 220 6.22 -0.53 -13.60
C PRO A 220 5.27 -0.71 -14.78
N ILE A 221 4.77 -1.93 -15.02
CA ILE A 221 3.75 -2.19 -16.05
C ILE A 221 2.42 -1.54 -15.67
N GLY A 222 2.01 -1.65 -14.41
CA GLY A 222 0.79 -1.03 -13.88
C GLY A 222 0.85 0.49 -13.99
N ILE A 223 1.97 1.07 -13.59
CA ILE A 223 2.25 2.51 -13.78
C ILE A 223 2.08 2.90 -15.25
N GLU A 224 2.69 2.17 -16.19
CA GLU A 224 2.59 2.51 -17.62
C GLU A 224 1.15 2.38 -18.15
N ILE A 225 0.43 1.31 -17.77
CA ILE A 225 -0.94 1.06 -18.26
C ILE A 225 -1.93 2.07 -17.69
N PHE A 226 -1.88 2.35 -16.38
CA PHE A 226 -2.94 3.08 -15.68
C PHE A 226 -2.64 4.57 -15.51
N ILE A 227 -1.35 4.95 -15.47
CA ILE A 227 -0.92 6.35 -15.30
C ILE A 227 -0.42 6.91 -16.63
N GLY A 228 0.25 6.09 -17.45
CA GLY A 228 0.81 6.51 -18.74
C GLY A 228 1.98 7.50 -18.62
N ARG A 229 2.58 7.60 -17.42
CA ARG A 229 3.69 8.49 -17.12
C ARG A 229 4.63 7.83 -16.13
N ARG A 230 5.93 7.86 -16.42
CA ARG A 230 6.96 7.46 -15.47
C ARG A 230 6.97 8.42 -14.27
N PRO A 231 7.00 7.92 -13.02
CA PRO A 231 7.08 8.77 -11.85
C PRO A 231 8.40 9.53 -11.79
N ILE A 232 8.37 10.67 -11.11
CA ILE A 232 9.61 11.37 -10.72
C ILE A 232 10.02 11.05 -9.27
N ALA A 233 9.07 10.55 -8.48
CA ALA A 233 9.32 10.03 -7.14
C ALA A 233 8.62 8.68 -6.90
N ALA A 234 9.26 7.77 -6.18
CA ALA A 234 8.64 6.51 -5.78
C ALA A 234 9.09 6.03 -4.40
N PHE A 235 8.15 5.42 -3.66
CA PHE A 235 8.30 5.07 -2.26
C PHE A 235 7.80 3.65 -2.03
N GLY A 236 8.62 2.81 -1.40
CA GLY A 236 8.29 1.42 -1.10
C GLY A 236 8.95 0.96 0.21
N ASN A 237 8.87 -0.33 0.51
CA ASN A 237 9.49 -0.90 1.71
C ASN A 237 10.04 -2.33 1.51
N SER A 238 9.83 -2.95 0.35
CA SER A 238 10.11 -4.38 0.16
C SER A 238 10.78 -4.69 -1.17
N ASP A 239 11.20 -5.95 -1.34
CA ASP A 239 11.68 -6.50 -2.62
C ASP A 239 10.61 -6.45 -3.72
N GLY A 240 9.32 -6.35 -3.36
CA GLY A 240 8.23 -6.13 -4.29
C GLY A 240 8.27 -4.77 -4.98
N ASP A 241 8.98 -3.80 -4.39
CA ASP A 241 9.08 -2.43 -4.89
C ASP A 241 10.28 -2.19 -5.80
N GLN A 242 11.26 -3.10 -5.80
CA GLN A 242 12.55 -2.86 -6.44
C GLN A 242 12.40 -2.34 -7.88
N GLN A 243 11.58 -3.00 -8.71
CA GLN A 243 11.43 -2.60 -10.11
C GLN A 243 10.66 -1.28 -10.27
N MET A 244 9.75 -0.92 -9.35
CA MET A 244 9.11 0.40 -9.35
C MET A 244 10.14 1.51 -9.07
N LEU A 245 11.04 1.28 -8.10
CA LEU A 245 12.09 2.24 -7.76
C LEU A 245 13.14 2.34 -8.87
N GLU A 246 13.59 1.22 -9.43
CA GLU A 246 14.49 1.18 -10.59
C GLU A 246 13.90 1.89 -11.80
N TRP A 247 12.62 1.64 -12.09
CA TRP A 247 11.93 2.28 -13.20
C TRP A 247 11.86 3.80 -12.99
N THR A 248 11.53 4.27 -11.79
CA THR A 248 11.53 5.70 -11.49
C THR A 248 12.92 6.33 -11.71
N MET A 249 13.96 5.71 -11.17
CA MET A 249 15.35 6.18 -11.28
C MET A 249 15.93 6.09 -12.70
N GLY A 250 15.39 5.22 -13.56
CA GLY A 250 15.81 5.12 -14.97
C GLY A 250 15.30 6.25 -15.87
N GLY A 251 14.53 7.21 -15.35
CA GLY A 251 14.07 8.39 -16.08
C GLY A 251 15.13 9.50 -16.20
N SER A 252 14.87 10.50 -17.05
CA SER A 252 15.74 11.68 -17.25
C SER A 252 15.41 12.84 -16.30
N GLY A 253 16.42 13.60 -15.88
CA GLY A 253 16.28 14.71 -14.92
C GLY A 253 16.25 14.23 -13.46
N ALA A 254 16.05 15.16 -12.52
CA ALA A 254 16.02 14.80 -11.09
C ALA A 254 14.98 13.73 -10.76
N ARG A 255 15.39 12.69 -10.02
CA ARG A 255 14.56 11.58 -9.55
C ARG A 255 14.85 11.31 -8.09
N PHE A 256 13.83 10.85 -7.37
CA PHE A 256 13.97 10.54 -5.95
C PHE A 256 13.23 9.27 -5.59
N VAL A 257 13.89 8.39 -4.86
CA VAL A 257 13.27 7.17 -4.34
C VAL A 257 13.71 6.92 -2.92
N PHE A 258 12.84 6.34 -2.11
CA PHE A 258 13.25 5.76 -0.85
C PHE A 258 12.60 4.43 -0.54
N ILE A 259 13.24 3.71 0.39
CA ILE A 259 12.73 2.50 1.03
C ILE A 259 12.49 2.77 2.51
N VAL A 260 11.32 2.40 3.03
CA VAL A 260 11.05 2.37 4.47
C VAL A 260 11.68 1.12 5.09
N HIS A 261 12.60 1.31 6.03
CA HIS A 261 13.20 0.25 6.82
C HIS A 261 12.51 0.13 8.18
N HIS A 262 11.85 -1.01 8.38
CA HIS A 262 11.14 -1.36 9.61
C HIS A 262 12.14 -1.86 10.65
N ASP A 263 12.78 -0.93 11.37
CA ASP A 263 13.81 -1.21 12.40
C ASP A 263 13.38 -0.85 13.82
N ASP A 264 12.09 -0.56 14.03
CA ASP A 264 11.54 -0.13 15.30
C ASP A 264 10.62 -1.19 15.94
N GLY A 265 11.25 -2.15 16.62
CA GLY A 265 10.53 -3.20 17.34
C GLY A 265 9.77 -2.74 18.58
N GLU A 266 9.93 -1.49 19.03
CA GLU A 266 9.27 -0.95 20.21
C GLU A 266 7.95 -0.24 19.85
N ARG A 267 7.98 0.60 18.80
CA ARG A 267 6.84 1.41 18.37
C ARG A 267 6.05 0.77 17.22
N GLU A 268 6.66 -0.14 16.48
CA GLU A 268 6.06 -0.92 15.38
C GLU A 268 6.53 -2.38 15.49
N TRP A 269 7.28 -2.84 14.49
CA TRP A 269 7.94 -4.12 14.36
C TRP A 269 9.33 -3.90 13.75
N ALA A 270 10.24 -4.84 13.97
CA ALA A 270 11.55 -4.86 13.35
C ALA A 270 11.66 -6.06 12.42
N TYR A 271 11.80 -5.84 11.11
CA TYR A 271 11.86 -6.91 10.11
C TYR A 271 12.46 -6.44 8.77
N ASP A 272 13.16 -7.36 8.10
CA ASP A 272 13.80 -7.12 6.80
C ASP A 272 13.94 -8.42 5.98
N ARG A 273 15.16 -8.95 5.84
CA ARG A 273 15.58 -10.05 4.96
C ARG A 273 14.91 -11.38 5.26
N LYS A 274 14.67 -11.66 6.54
CA LYS A 274 14.08 -12.93 7.00
C LYS A 274 12.56 -12.90 7.10
N SER A 275 11.94 -11.78 6.73
CA SER A 275 10.51 -11.61 6.83
C SER A 275 9.76 -12.41 5.75
N ASP A 276 8.64 -13.02 6.11
CA ASP A 276 7.71 -13.64 5.15
C ASP A 276 6.67 -12.66 4.60
N VAL A 277 6.54 -11.49 5.24
CA VAL A 277 5.60 -10.41 4.90
C VAL A 277 6.39 -9.11 4.80
N GLY A 278 6.42 -8.47 3.65
CA GLY A 278 7.21 -7.25 3.43
C GLY A 278 8.72 -7.50 3.52
N ARG A 279 9.20 -8.57 2.86
CA ARG A 279 10.64 -8.88 2.86
C ARG A 279 11.43 -7.77 2.18
N LEU A 280 12.46 -7.28 2.85
CA LEU A 280 13.43 -6.33 2.31
C LEU A 280 14.83 -6.97 2.34
N ASP A 281 15.29 -7.47 1.20
CA ASP A 281 16.55 -8.21 1.04
C ASP A 281 17.33 -7.71 -0.17
N LYS A 282 16.82 -7.97 -1.38
CA LYS A 282 17.47 -7.55 -2.62
C LYS A 282 17.32 -6.06 -2.88
N ALA A 283 16.15 -5.49 -2.58
CA ALA A 283 15.95 -4.06 -2.73
C ALA A 283 16.82 -3.25 -1.76
N TRP A 284 17.18 -3.83 -0.59
CA TRP A 284 18.18 -3.24 0.30
C TRP A 284 19.55 -3.17 -0.35
N ASP A 285 20.03 -4.30 -0.90
CA ASP A 285 21.34 -4.36 -1.54
C ASP A 285 21.40 -3.39 -2.74
N GLU A 286 20.31 -3.28 -3.48
CA GLU A 286 20.16 -2.33 -4.58
C GLU A 286 20.19 -0.88 -4.09
N ALA A 287 19.45 -0.56 -3.02
CA ALA A 287 19.43 0.77 -2.43
C ALA A 287 20.83 1.21 -1.98
N VAL A 288 21.58 0.33 -1.32
CA VAL A 288 22.97 0.61 -0.92
C VAL A 288 23.85 0.81 -2.16
N ALA A 289 23.75 -0.07 -3.16
CA ALA A 289 24.58 0.01 -4.36
C ALA A 289 24.32 1.27 -5.21
N LYS A 290 23.06 1.72 -5.28
CA LYS A 290 22.64 2.88 -6.08
C LYS A 290 22.49 4.17 -5.28
N GLY A 291 22.75 4.14 -3.97
CA GLY A 291 22.59 5.30 -3.08
C GLY A 291 21.15 5.79 -2.97
N TRP A 292 20.17 4.88 -3.04
CA TRP A 292 18.78 5.24 -2.74
C TRP A 292 18.64 5.59 -1.26
N THR A 293 17.70 6.48 -0.95
CA THR A 293 17.44 6.85 0.44
C THR A 293 16.80 5.67 1.17
N VAL A 294 17.29 5.36 2.36
CA VAL A 294 16.69 4.38 3.27
C VAL A 294 16.20 5.12 4.50
N VAL A 295 14.89 5.07 4.74
CA VAL A 295 14.24 5.71 5.89
C VAL A 295 14.28 4.75 7.07
N SER A 296 14.98 5.10 8.14
CA SER A 296 14.91 4.35 9.40
C SER A 296 13.65 4.74 10.15
N MET A 297 12.69 3.83 10.35
CA MET A 297 11.51 4.15 11.15
C MET A 297 11.89 4.56 12.58
N LYS A 298 12.94 3.95 13.12
CA LYS A 298 13.45 4.26 14.45
C LYS A 298 14.02 5.67 14.55
N ASP A 299 14.92 6.01 13.63
CA ASP A 299 15.73 7.23 13.76
C ASP A 299 15.15 8.43 12.98
N ASP A 300 14.42 8.21 11.90
CA ASP A 300 13.86 9.29 11.07
C ASP A 300 12.45 9.72 11.49
N TRP A 301 11.69 8.88 12.21
CA TRP A 301 10.30 9.20 12.58
C TRP A 301 10.15 9.47 14.08
N LYS A 302 9.58 10.62 14.42
CA LYS A 302 9.21 11.00 15.80
C LYS A 302 8.00 10.20 16.30
N THR A 303 7.06 9.96 15.39
CA THR A 303 5.78 9.29 15.66
C THR A 303 5.53 8.29 14.55
N ILE A 304 5.09 7.07 14.90
CA ILE A 304 4.72 6.05 13.90
C ILE A 304 3.27 6.24 13.47
N PHE A 305 2.33 5.98 14.38
CA PHE A 305 0.89 6.07 14.09
C PHE A 305 0.31 7.40 14.58
N PRO A 306 -0.72 7.95 13.92
CA PRO A 306 -1.45 9.10 14.43
C PRO A 306 -1.94 8.86 15.86
N PRO A 307 -2.04 9.93 16.68
CA PRO A 307 -2.65 9.82 17.99
C PRO A 307 -4.10 9.34 17.84
N LEU A 308 -4.53 8.47 18.76
CA LEU A 308 -5.93 8.06 18.79
C LEU A 308 -6.79 9.30 19.06
N ARG A 309 -7.75 9.58 18.17
CA ARG A 309 -8.78 10.58 18.47
C ARG A 309 -9.57 10.04 19.67
N GLN A 310 -9.54 10.80 20.78
CA GLN A 310 -10.42 10.56 21.92
C GLN A 310 -11.87 10.84 21.55
#